data_AF-A0A9P6DHS2-F1
#
_entry.id   AF-A0A9P6DHS2-F1
#
_cell.length_a   1.000
_cell.length_b   1.000
_cell.length_c   1.000
_cell.angle_alpha   90.00
_cell.angle_beta   90.00
_cell.angle_gamma   90.00
#
_symmetry.space_group_name_H-M   'P 1'
#
loop_
_entity.id
_entity.type
_entity.pdbx_description
1 polymer ?
#
loop_
_entity_poly.entity_id
_entity_poly.type
_entity_poly.pdbx_seq_one_letter_code
_entity_poly.pdbx_strand_id
1 'polypeptide(L)'
;RRFESERLERSYFRSTLDHKAHAQTAEALKRRMPGIRALAKRYNTLCAQLSDMKARSAIHKNAVIPKPVDINGLFDIGVDDAIWEDAGLDGDAEEAPPAWLADEGIREGIKAMLMYDQGKEEIRRL
;
A
#
# COMPACT_ATOMS: atom_id res chain seq x y z
N ARG A 1 -8.56 -28.39 41.32
CA ARG A 1 -9.99 -28.30 40.94
C ARG A 1 -10.50 -26.88 40.72
N ARG A 2 -10.61 -25.99 41.73
CA ARG A 2 -11.14 -24.61 41.50
C ARG A 2 -10.30 -23.76 40.54
N PHE A 3 -8.97 -23.82 40.68
CA PHE A 3 -8.01 -23.10 39.84
C PHE A 3 -8.03 -23.55 38.37
N GLU A 4 -8.24 -24.85 38.12
CA GLU A 4 -8.32 -25.38 36.77
C GLU A 4 -9.61 -24.96 36.06
N SER A 5 -10.72 -24.90 36.82
CA SER A 5 -12.01 -24.40 36.31
C SER A 5 -11.93 -22.93 35.92
N GLU A 6 -11.32 -22.10 36.78
CA GLU A 6 -11.15 -20.68 36.51
C GLU A 6 -10.20 -20.41 35.32
N ARG A 7 -9.14 -21.22 35.18
CA ARG A 7 -8.25 -21.15 34.02
C ARG A 7 -8.99 -21.51 32.72
N LEU A 8 -9.84 -22.53 32.74
CA LEU A 8 -10.65 -22.95 31.61
C LEU A 8 -11.66 -21.86 31.22
N GLU A 9 -12.39 -21.30 32.18
CA GLU A 9 -13.35 -20.21 31.96
C GLU A 9 -12.68 -18.99 31.33
N ARG A 10 -11.53 -18.55 31.84
CA ARG A 10 -10.78 -17.42 31.25
C ARG A 10 -10.32 -17.71 29.82
N SER A 11 -9.85 -18.92 29.53
CA SER A 11 -9.46 -19.31 28.17
C SER A 11 -10.65 -19.33 27.21
N TYR A 12 -11.80 -19.81 27.67
CA TYR A 12 -13.05 -19.83 26.91
C TYR A 12 -13.54 -18.41 26.61
N PHE A 13 -13.62 -17.54 27.62
CA PHE A 13 -14.03 -16.15 27.42
C PHE A 13 -13.10 -15.43 26.45
N ARG A 14 -11.78 -15.60 26.58
CA ARG A 14 -10.80 -15.01 25.65
C ARG A 14 -11.03 -15.49 24.21
N SER A 15 -11.16 -16.79 24.00
CA SER A 15 -11.47 -17.35 22.67
C SER A 15 -12.78 -16.81 22.09
N THR A 16 -13.85 -16.70 22.88
CA THR A 16 -15.12 -16.15 22.40
C THR A 16 -15.04 -14.66 22.05
N LEU A 17 -14.26 -13.88 22.79
CA LEU A 17 -14.00 -12.47 22.49
C LEU A 17 -13.20 -12.33 21.20
N ASP A 18 -12.15 -13.13 21.03
CA ASP A 18 -11.32 -13.15 19.82
C ASP A 18 -12.17 -13.55 18.60
N HIS A 19 -13.03 -14.57 18.71
CA HIS A 19 -13.96 -14.95 17.65
C HIS A 19 -14.95 -13.83 17.28
N LYS A 20 -15.47 -13.10 18.27
CA LYS A 20 -16.36 -11.96 18.01
C LYS A 20 -15.62 -10.82 17.30
N ALA A 21 -14.39 -10.52 17.72
CA ALA A 21 -13.55 -9.53 17.05
C ALA A 21 -13.28 -9.93 15.59
N HIS A 22 -12.87 -11.18 15.35
CA HIS A 22 -12.68 -11.71 13.99
C HIS A 22 -13.96 -11.65 13.14
N ALA A 23 -15.12 -11.99 13.71
CA ALA A 23 -16.40 -11.92 13.02
C ALA A 23 -16.76 -10.48 12.61
N GLN A 24 -16.55 -9.51 13.50
CA GLN A 24 -16.77 -8.09 13.20
C GLN A 24 -15.85 -7.60 12.08
N THR A 25 -14.56 -7.94 12.12
CA THR A 25 -13.60 -7.61 11.06
C THR A 25 -14.01 -8.25 9.74
N ALA A 26 -14.37 -9.55 9.74
CA ALA A 26 -14.81 -10.25 8.54
C ALA A 26 -16.10 -9.64 7.94
N GLU A 27 -17.04 -9.21 8.77
CA GLU A 27 -18.27 -8.56 8.31
C GLU A 27 -17.98 -7.17 7.71
N ALA A 28 -17.12 -6.38 8.35
CA ALA A 28 -16.68 -5.10 7.82
C ALA A 28 -15.99 -5.26 6.45
N LEU A 29 -15.16 -6.30 6.29
CA LEU A 29 -14.54 -6.65 5.01
C LEU A 29 -15.59 -7.02 3.97
N LYS A 30 -16.50 -7.95 4.29
CA LYS A 30 -17.59 -8.36 3.39
C LYS A 30 -18.42 -7.20 2.86
N ARG A 31 -18.66 -6.16 3.68
CA ARG A 31 -19.38 -4.95 3.27
C ARG A 31 -18.60 -4.12 2.25
N ARG A 32 -17.26 -4.09 2.34
CA ARG A 32 -16.39 -3.30 1.45
C ARG A 32 -15.99 -4.05 0.17
N MET A 33 -15.88 -5.37 0.23
CA MET A 33 -15.43 -6.21 -0.90
C MET A 33 -16.15 -5.92 -2.23
N PRO A 34 -17.49 -5.75 -2.30
CA PRO A 34 -18.18 -5.49 -3.57
C PRO A 34 -17.75 -4.18 -4.23
N GLY A 35 -17.55 -3.13 -3.44
CA GLY A 35 -17.12 -1.82 -3.93
C GLY A 35 -15.69 -1.86 -4.48
N ILE A 36 -14.79 -2.52 -3.76
CA ILE A 36 -13.40 -2.73 -4.20
C ILE A 36 -13.38 -3.56 -5.49
N ARG A 37 -14.20 -4.61 -5.57
CA ARG A 37 -14.31 -5.45 -6.78
C ARG A 37 -14.85 -4.68 -7.99
N ALA A 38 -15.81 -3.79 -7.77
CA ALA A 38 -16.34 -2.93 -8.82
C ALA A 38 -15.28 -1.94 -9.32
N LEU A 39 -14.46 -1.40 -8.42
CA LEU A 39 -13.34 -0.53 -8.77
C LEU A 39 -12.27 -1.27 -9.57
N ALA A 40 -11.88 -2.48 -9.14
CA ALA A 40 -10.93 -3.33 -9.87
C ALA A 40 -11.43 -3.66 -11.29
N LYS A 41 -12.73 -3.95 -11.46
CA LYS A 41 -13.34 -4.13 -12.78
C LYS A 41 -13.21 -2.89 -13.66
N ARG A 42 -13.53 -1.70 -13.12
CA ARG A 42 -13.41 -0.43 -13.86
C ARG A 42 -11.96 -0.17 -14.27
N TYR A 43 -11.02 -0.40 -13.36
CA TYR A 43 -9.60 -0.30 -13.66
C TYR A 43 -9.18 -1.22 -14.82
N ASN A 44 -9.57 -2.50 -14.79
CA ASN A 44 -9.27 -3.45 -15.86
C ASN A 44 -9.89 -3.02 -17.20
N THR A 45 -11.10 -2.46 -17.20
CA THR A 45 -11.70 -1.92 -18.44
C THR A 45 -10.91 -0.75 -19.02
N LEU A 46 -10.33 0.11 -18.17
CA LEU A 46 -9.47 1.20 -18.63
C LEU A 46 -8.14 0.68 -19.18
N CYS A 47 -7.55 -0.35 -18.55
CA CYS A 47 -6.34 -1.00 -19.06
C CYS A 47 -6.56 -1.60 -20.47
N ALA A 48 -7.73 -2.20 -20.70
CA ALA A 48 -8.10 -2.72 -22.01
C ALA A 48 -8.24 -1.57 -23.04
N GLN A 49 -8.91 -0.47 -22.68
CA GLN A 49 -9.04 0.70 -23.56
C GLN A 49 -7.69 1.31 -23.92
N LEU A 50 -6.76 1.41 -22.96
CA LEU A 50 -5.40 1.88 -23.22
C LEU A 50 -4.62 0.95 -24.15
N SER A 51 -4.84 -0.36 -24.02
CA SER A 51 -4.24 -1.37 -24.92
C SER A 51 -4.74 -1.21 -26.35
N ASP A 52 -6.05 -1.03 -26.53
CA ASP A 52 -6.65 -0.76 -27.84
C ASP A 52 -6.14 0.54 -28.46
N MET A 53 -6.00 1.60 -27.66
CA MET A 53 -5.47 2.89 -28.12
C MET A 53 -3.99 2.81 -28.51
N LYS A 54 -3.18 2.02 -27.78
CA LYS A 54 -1.78 1.78 -28.13
C LYS A 54 -1.67 0.99 -29.44
N ALA A 55 -2.52 -0.01 -29.65
CA ALA A 55 -2.58 -0.74 -30.92
C ALA A 55 -2.92 0.17 -32.12
N ARG A 56 -3.77 1.17 -31.89
CA ARG A 56 -4.11 2.22 -32.89
C ARG A 56 -3.06 3.31 -33.04
N SER A 57 -1.90 3.21 -32.35
CA SER A 57 -0.86 4.24 -32.28
C SER A 57 -1.35 5.62 -31.79
N ALA A 58 -2.44 5.65 -31.02
CA ALA A 58 -3.02 6.88 -30.46
C ALA A 58 -2.37 7.33 -29.15
N ILE A 59 -1.33 6.61 -28.68
CA ILE A 59 -0.59 6.88 -27.45
C ILE A 59 0.91 6.95 -27.79
N HIS A 60 1.66 7.76 -27.02
CA HIS A 60 3.12 7.83 -27.10
C HIS A 60 3.77 6.45 -27.07
N LYS A 61 4.79 6.21 -27.90
CA LYS A 61 5.44 4.90 -28.06
C LYS A 61 6.01 4.34 -26.76
N ASN A 62 6.50 5.24 -25.89
CA ASN A 62 7.10 4.87 -24.60
C ASN A 62 6.07 4.81 -23.46
N ALA A 63 4.77 4.98 -23.73
CA ALA A 63 3.78 4.83 -22.68
C ALA A 63 3.67 3.36 -22.26
N VAL A 64 3.92 3.12 -20.97
CA VAL A 64 3.72 1.82 -20.33
C VAL A 64 2.24 1.70 -19.96
N ILE A 65 1.61 0.60 -20.37
CA ILE A 65 0.22 0.33 -20.01
C ILE A 65 0.26 -0.41 -18.66
N PRO A 66 -0.53 0.01 -17.67
CA PRO A 66 -0.63 -0.68 -16.39
C PRO A 66 -1.10 -2.13 -16.55
N LYS A 67 -0.61 -3.05 -15.71
CA LYS A 67 -1.08 -4.44 -15.74
C LYS A 67 -2.49 -4.56 -15.13
N PRO A 68 -3.39 -5.36 -15.72
CA PRO A 68 -4.70 -5.62 -15.15
C PRO A 68 -4.60 -6.41 -13.84
N VAL A 69 -5.49 -6.12 -12.89
CA VAL A 69 -5.54 -6.78 -11.58
C VAL A 69 -6.33 -8.08 -11.64
N ASP A 70 -5.86 -9.13 -10.99
CA ASP A 70 -6.66 -10.34 -10.81
C ASP A 70 -7.81 -10.10 -9.80
N ILE A 71 -9.04 -10.20 -10.29
CA ILE A 71 -10.25 -9.97 -9.49
C ILE A 71 -10.61 -11.19 -8.63
N ASN A 72 -10.11 -12.38 -8.98
CA ASN A 72 -10.41 -13.62 -8.26
C ASN A 72 -9.52 -13.77 -7.03
N GLY A 73 -8.22 -13.48 -7.16
CA GLY A 73 -7.25 -13.46 -6.07
C GLY A 73 -7.20 -12.16 -5.25
N LEU A 74 -7.98 -11.12 -5.60
CA LEU A 74 -7.92 -9.77 -5.01
C LEU A 74 -8.00 -9.67 -3.46
N PHE A 75 -8.55 -10.69 -2.81
CA PHE A 75 -8.71 -10.73 -1.35
C PHE A 75 -7.96 -11.92 -0.71
N ASP A 76 -7.18 -12.64 -1.50
CA ASP A 76 -6.26 -13.61 -0.96
C ASP A 76 -5.11 -12.86 -0.27
N ILE A 77 -4.66 -13.34 0.89
CA ILE A 77 -3.66 -12.66 1.73
C ILE A 77 -2.28 -13.29 1.45
N GLY A 78 -2.08 -13.76 0.21
CA GLY A 78 -0.82 -14.33 -0.24
C GLY A 78 0.30 -13.28 -0.27
N VAL A 79 1.54 -13.71 -0.02
CA VAL A 79 2.70 -12.81 0.12
C VAL A 79 3.21 -12.27 -1.23
N ASP A 80 2.73 -12.80 -2.36
CA ASP A 80 3.10 -12.36 -3.72
C ASP A 80 1.92 -11.69 -4.44
N ASP A 81 1.39 -10.61 -3.86
CA ASP A 81 0.37 -9.82 -4.53
C ASP A 81 1.02 -8.94 -5.61
N ALA A 82 0.73 -9.26 -6.88
CA ALA A 82 1.01 -8.41 -8.05
C ALA A 82 0.36 -7.01 -7.97
N ILE A 83 -0.32 -6.68 -6.88
CA ILE A 83 -0.82 -5.34 -6.55
C ILE A 83 0.34 -4.43 -6.10
N TRP A 84 1.40 -4.99 -5.52
CA TRP A 84 2.62 -4.28 -5.15
C TRP A 84 3.60 -4.18 -6.33
N GLU A 85 3.12 -3.77 -7.52
CA GLU A 85 4.05 -3.45 -8.61
C GLU A 85 4.89 -2.23 -8.23
N ASP A 86 6.21 -2.44 -8.13
CA ASP A 86 7.24 -1.41 -8.03
C ASP A 86 7.38 -0.63 -9.35
N ALA A 87 6.27 -0.11 -9.90
CA ALA A 87 6.23 0.63 -11.16
C ALA A 87 6.98 1.98 -11.13
N GLY A 88 7.89 2.17 -10.17
CA GLY A 88 8.87 3.25 -10.09
C GLY A 88 10.23 2.85 -9.53
N LEU A 89 10.50 1.56 -9.26
CA LEU A 89 11.85 1.07 -8.92
C LEU A 89 12.57 0.41 -10.11
N ASP A 90 11.86 0.14 -11.20
CA ASP A 90 12.47 -0.26 -12.48
C ASP A 90 13.13 0.93 -13.20
N GLY A 91 13.40 2.04 -12.50
CA GLY A 91 14.35 3.03 -12.96
C GLY A 91 15.74 2.43 -12.82
N ASP A 92 16.27 1.94 -13.94
CA ASP A 92 17.64 1.48 -14.16
C ASP A 92 18.43 1.24 -12.87
N ALA A 93 18.54 -0.02 -12.45
CA ALA A 93 19.48 -0.43 -11.39
C ALA A 93 20.95 -0.05 -11.68
N GLU A 94 21.23 0.56 -12.85
CA GLU A 94 22.50 1.15 -13.26
C GLU A 94 22.64 2.64 -12.92
N GLU A 95 21.58 3.37 -12.57
CA GLU A 95 21.68 4.79 -12.24
C GLU A 95 22.09 4.96 -10.77
N ALA A 96 23.27 5.56 -10.55
CA ALA A 96 23.75 5.85 -9.20
C ALA A 96 22.71 6.68 -8.43
N PRO A 97 22.43 6.35 -7.16
CA PRO A 97 21.41 7.04 -6.39
C PRO A 97 21.68 8.55 -6.37
N PRO A 98 20.63 9.39 -6.41
CA PRO A 98 20.78 10.84 -6.39
C PRO A 98 21.67 11.30 -5.22
N ALA A 99 22.42 12.38 -5.42
CA ALA A 99 23.42 12.82 -4.44
C ALA A 99 22.80 13.18 -3.07
N TRP A 100 21.57 13.68 -3.02
CA TRP A 100 20.84 13.91 -1.77
C TRP A 100 20.54 12.63 -0.98
N LEU A 101 20.64 11.47 -1.61
CA LEU A 101 20.47 10.15 -0.99
C LEU A 101 21.84 9.50 -0.68
N ALA A 102 22.80 9.64 -1.60
CA ALA A 102 24.08 8.93 -1.55
C ALA A 102 25.20 9.66 -0.79
N ASP A 103 25.20 11.00 -0.78
CA ASP A 103 26.25 11.83 -0.20
C ASP A 103 25.84 12.32 1.20
N GLU A 104 26.63 11.94 2.22
CA GLU A 104 26.36 12.31 3.60
C GLU A 104 26.45 13.83 3.83
N GLY A 105 27.42 14.50 3.20
CA GLY A 105 27.58 15.95 3.35
C GLY A 105 26.40 16.72 2.79
N ILE A 106 25.82 16.24 1.68
CA ILE A 106 24.58 16.82 1.12
C ILE A 106 23.40 16.58 2.08
N ARG A 107 23.28 15.39 2.67
CA ARG A 107 22.22 15.09 3.65
C ARG A 107 22.33 15.96 4.89
N GLU A 108 23.52 16.08 5.45
CA GLU A 108 23.79 16.94 6.60
C GLU A 108 23.49 18.41 6.27
N GLY A 109 23.88 18.88 5.08
CA GLY A 109 23.60 20.23 4.61
C GLY A 109 22.10 20.53 4.49
N ILE A 110 21.32 19.61 3.88
CA ILE A 110 19.86 19.73 3.78
C ILE A 110 19.25 19.78 5.18
N LYS A 111 19.67 18.89 6.09
CA LYS A 111 19.15 18.84 7.46
C LYS A 111 19.46 20.12 8.24
N ALA A 112 20.68 20.65 8.11
CA ALA A 112 21.07 21.90 8.75
C ALA A 112 20.24 23.09 8.24
N MET A 113 19.98 23.17 6.93
CA MET A 113 19.14 24.20 6.33
C MET A 113 17.71 24.13 6.88
N LEU A 114 17.11 22.93 6.92
CA LEU A 114 15.76 22.73 7.45
C LEU A 114 15.65 23.11 8.93
N MET A 115 16.65 22.74 9.73
CA MET A 115 16.71 23.12 11.15
C MET A 115 16.79 24.64 11.33
N TYR A 116 17.57 25.33 10.50
CA TYR A 116 17.67 26.78 10.52
C TYR A 116 16.35 27.46 10.15
N ASP A 117 15.70 27.01 9.07
CA ASP A 117 14.42 27.56 8.64
C ASP A 117 13.31 27.31 9.67
N GLN A 118 13.27 26.11 10.26
CA GLN A 118 12.37 25.81 11.37
C GLN A 118 12.59 26.75 12.57
N GLY A 119 13.85 27.05 12.92
CA GLY A 119 14.18 28.00 13.97
C GLY A 119 13.66 29.41 13.66
N LYS A 120 13.76 29.86 12.40
CA LYS A 120 13.21 31.16 11.96
C LYS A 120 11.70 31.20 12.00
N GLU A 121 11.05 30.11 11.62
CA GLU A 121 9.59 29.99 11.72
C GLU A 121 9.13 30.06 13.18
N GLU A 122 9.83 29.37 14.10
CA GLU A 122 9.49 29.39 15.52
C GLU A 122 9.68 30.78 16.13
N ILE A 123 10.76 31.50 15.78
CA ILE A 123 10.98 32.88 16.20
C ILE A 123 9.85 33.81 15.71
N ARG A 124 9.30 33.58 14.51
CA ARG A 124 8.17 34.39 13.99
C ARG A 124 6.84 34.09 14.69
N ARG A 125 6.70 32.93 15.32
CA ARG A 125 5.48 32.54 16.04
C ARG A 125 5.40 33.13 17.45
N LEU A 126 6.56 33.41 18.06
CA LEU A 126 6.70 34.09 19.34
C LEU A 126 6.50 35.61 19.20
#